data_AF-B5W636-F1
#
_entry.id   AF-B5W636-F1
#
_cell.length_a   1.000
_cell.length_b   1.000
_cell.length_c   1.000
_cell.angle_alpha   90.00
_cell.angle_beta   90.00
_cell.angle_gamma   90.00
#
_symmetry.space_group_name_H-M   'P 1'
#
loop_
_entity.id
_entity.type
_entity.pdbx_description
1 polymer ?
#
loop_
_entity_poly.entity_id
_entity_poly.type
_entity_poly.pdbx_seq_one_letter_code
_entity_poly.pdbx_strand_id
1 'polypeptide(L)'
;MSSEDQQEVKDLEYYCRCIREIKVYTNTKLGVKCRNQPTLLLSVIHLIANGTIAENKILITEDLINVFKKYWSVSSDTSFKNSDFALPFFHLKNGQKKGKYKFWHLQYSSEYDGGRPQTIPKLRHDVDYAYLDEEMFQLIINHDYRQKMVDQLITFWFTKEQEILESIFESYRP
;
A
#
# COMPACT_ATOMS: atom_id res chain seq x y z
N MET A 1 -23.32 -30.36 8.96
CA MET A 1 -21.93 -30.41 8.51
C MET A 1 -21.35 -29.02 8.72
N SER A 2 -20.71 -28.81 9.86
CA SER A 2 -20.04 -27.55 10.18
C SER A 2 -18.80 -27.48 9.31
N SER A 3 -18.80 -26.61 8.30
CA SER A 3 -17.56 -26.23 7.62
C SER A 3 -16.75 -25.49 8.68
N GLU A 4 -15.82 -26.19 9.30
CA GLU A 4 -14.77 -25.56 10.09
C GLU A 4 -14.08 -24.56 9.17
N ASP A 5 -14.33 -23.27 9.40
CA ASP A 5 -13.57 -22.18 8.80
C ASP A 5 -12.12 -22.38 9.23
N GLN A 6 -11.33 -23.10 8.43
CA GLN A 6 -9.90 -23.14 8.58
C GLN A 6 -9.42 -21.70 8.41
N GLN A 7 -9.02 -21.09 9.53
CA GLN A 7 -8.42 -19.76 9.55
C GLN A 7 -7.22 -19.79 8.59
N GLU A 8 -7.32 -19.07 7.47
CA GLU A 8 -6.25 -18.99 6.48
C GLU A 8 -4.98 -18.47 7.15
N VAL A 9 -3.87 -19.21 7.03
CA VAL A 9 -2.58 -18.82 7.60
C VAL A 9 -2.09 -17.58 6.87
N LYS A 10 -1.91 -16.49 7.61
CA LYS A 10 -1.44 -15.21 7.08
C LYS A 10 0.08 -15.08 7.17
N ASP A 11 0.78 -15.86 6.36
CA ASP A 11 2.24 -15.85 6.29
C ASP A 11 2.78 -15.00 5.12
N LEU A 12 4.09 -15.09 4.87
CA LEU A 12 4.73 -14.39 3.76
C LEU A 12 4.10 -14.72 2.41
N GLU A 13 3.76 -15.99 2.16
CA GLU A 13 3.19 -16.41 0.86
C GLU A 13 1.79 -15.80 0.69
N TYR A 14 0.99 -15.82 1.75
CA TYR A 14 -0.29 -15.14 1.81
C TYR A 14 -0.15 -13.66 1.41
N TYR A 15 0.74 -12.91 2.06
CA TYR A 15 0.88 -11.47 1.77
C TYR A 15 1.54 -11.16 0.43
N CYS A 16 2.44 -12.00 -0.07
CA CYS A 16 2.96 -11.88 -1.43
C CYS A 16 1.83 -12.03 -2.47
N ARG A 17 0.90 -12.96 -2.24
CA ARG A 17 -0.29 -13.12 -3.09
C ARG A 17 -1.24 -11.92 -2.97
N CYS A 18 -1.44 -11.39 -1.76
CA CYS A 18 -2.20 -10.16 -1.53
C CYS A 18 -1.64 -8.98 -2.36
N ILE A 19 -0.32 -8.81 -2.34
CA ILE A 19 0.40 -7.76 -3.07
C ILE A 19 0.12 -7.86 -4.58
N ARG A 20 0.21 -9.05 -5.17
CA ARG A 20 -0.04 -9.25 -6.61
C ARG A 20 -1.49 -8.97 -7.00
N GLU A 21 -2.43 -9.14 -6.07
CA GLU A 21 -3.86 -8.98 -6.32
C GLU A 21 -4.42 -7.60 -5.91
N ILE A 22 -3.56 -6.63 -5.58
CA ILE A 22 -3.98 -5.26 -5.29
C ILE A 22 -4.88 -4.74 -6.42
N LYS A 23 -6.10 -4.34 -6.06
CA LYS A 23 -7.08 -3.86 -7.02
C LYS A 23 -6.77 -2.42 -7.40
N VAL A 24 -6.29 -2.23 -8.62
CA VAL A 24 -6.01 -0.92 -9.20
C VAL A 24 -7.10 -0.47 -10.17
N TYR A 25 -7.17 0.84 -10.41
CA TYR A 25 -7.95 1.38 -11.53
C TYR A 25 -7.27 1.02 -12.85
N THR A 26 -8.05 0.63 -13.85
CA THR A 26 -7.57 0.35 -15.21
C THR A 26 -8.24 1.30 -16.18
N ASN A 27 -7.46 2.06 -16.94
CA ASN A 27 -7.97 2.73 -18.12
C ASN A 27 -8.15 1.69 -19.23
N THR A 28 -9.39 1.24 -19.41
CA THR A 28 -9.73 0.18 -20.37
C THR A 28 -9.44 0.55 -21.82
N LYS A 29 -9.46 1.84 -22.17
CA LYS A 29 -9.16 2.31 -23.52
C LYS A 29 -7.68 2.20 -23.87
N LEU A 30 -6.80 2.45 -22.90
CA LEU A 30 -5.35 2.40 -23.08
C LEU A 30 -4.73 1.06 -22.65
N GLY A 31 -5.49 0.21 -21.95
CA GLY A 31 -4.98 -1.01 -21.36
C GLY A 31 -4.00 -0.78 -20.20
N VAL A 32 -3.95 0.44 -19.65
CA VAL A 32 -2.96 0.84 -18.62
C VAL A 32 -3.60 0.82 -17.23
N LYS A 33 -2.86 0.25 -16.27
CA LYS A 33 -3.23 0.19 -14.85
C LYS A 33 -2.61 1.35 -14.07
N CYS A 34 -3.41 2.03 -13.25
CA CYS A 34 -2.93 3.07 -12.33
C CYS A 34 -2.25 2.41 -11.12
N ARG A 35 -0.92 2.54 -11.00
CA ARG A 35 -0.13 1.84 -9.97
C ARG A 35 -0.08 2.56 -8.62
N ASN A 36 -0.95 3.56 -8.38
CA ASN A 36 -0.88 4.42 -7.20
C ASN A 36 -1.05 3.66 -5.88
N GLN A 37 -1.85 2.58 -5.84
CA GLN A 37 -2.02 1.75 -4.65
C GLN A 37 -0.77 0.91 -4.33
N PRO A 38 -0.18 0.16 -5.29
CA PRO A 38 1.14 -0.43 -5.12
C PRO A 38 2.22 0.58 -4.71
N THR A 39 2.22 1.79 -5.29
CA THR A 39 3.19 2.85 -4.95
C THR A 39 3.03 3.29 -3.50
N LEU A 40 1.80 3.44 -3.01
CA LEU A 40 1.55 3.75 -1.60
C LEU A 40 2.08 2.64 -0.68
N LEU A 41 1.82 1.37 -1.00
CA LEU A 41 2.29 0.26 -0.19
C LEU A 41 3.83 0.23 -0.12
N LEU A 42 4.52 0.45 -1.24
CA LEU A 42 5.98 0.55 -1.28
C LEU A 42 6.49 1.69 -0.38
N SER A 43 5.79 2.83 -0.40
CA SER A 43 6.13 4.01 0.41
C SER A 43 5.98 3.74 1.91
N VAL A 44 4.93 3.01 2.30
CA VAL A 44 4.74 2.59 3.70
C VAL A 44 5.81 1.60 4.12
N ILE A 45 6.10 0.58 3.31
CA ILE A 45 7.16 -0.40 3.60
C ILE A 45 8.52 0.30 3.76
N HIS A 46 8.82 1.29 2.92
CA HIS A 46 10.02 2.11 3.03
C HIS A 46 10.09 2.81 4.40
N LEU A 47 9.03 3.49 4.82
CA LEU A 47 9.02 4.21 6.10
C LEU A 47 9.01 3.30 7.32
N ILE A 48 8.53 2.06 7.19
CA ILE A 48 8.72 1.04 8.25
C ILE A 48 10.18 0.60 8.27
N ALA A 49 10.79 0.37 7.11
CA ALA A 49 12.17 -0.11 6.97
C ALA A 49 13.21 0.84 7.59
N ASN A 50 12.98 2.14 7.48
CA ASN A 50 13.88 3.17 8.02
C ASN A 50 13.51 3.64 9.44
N GLY A 51 12.48 3.04 10.04
CA GLY A 51 12.04 3.34 11.41
C GLY A 51 11.20 4.61 11.57
N THR A 52 10.86 5.34 10.50
CA THR A 52 9.93 6.49 10.59
C THR A 52 8.53 6.05 11.04
N ILE A 53 8.06 4.88 10.58
CA ILE A 53 6.86 4.21 11.08
C ILE A 53 7.32 3.06 11.99
N ALA A 54 7.39 3.35 13.29
CA ALA A 54 7.85 2.39 14.30
C ALA A 54 6.72 1.50 14.87
N GLU A 55 5.47 1.94 14.74
CA GLU A 55 4.27 1.24 15.23
C GLU A 55 3.33 0.95 14.05
N ASN A 56 2.43 -0.01 14.21
CA ASN A 56 1.41 -0.36 13.20
C ASN A 56 0.29 0.70 13.15
N LYS A 57 0.69 1.96 12.96
CA LYS A 57 -0.14 3.17 12.93
C LYS A 57 0.40 4.11 11.87
N ILE A 58 -0.12 3.98 10.67
CA ILE A 58 0.31 4.72 9.48
C ILE A 58 -0.46 6.05 9.42
N LEU A 59 0.16 7.10 9.94
CA LEU A 59 -0.36 8.47 9.90
C LEU A 59 -0.19 9.10 8.50
N ILE A 60 -1.08 10.05 8.15
CA ILE A 60 -1.02 10.80 6.89
C ILE A 60 -0.02 11.97 7.03
N THR A 61 1.25 11.65 7.22
CA THR A 61 2.33 12.62 7.42
C THR A 61 2.83 13.20 6.09
N GLU A 62 3.52 14.35 6.14
CA GLU A 62 4.21 14.90 4.96
C GLU A 62 5.32 13.97 4.47
N ASP A 63 6.01 13.26 5.36
CA ASP A 63 7.04 12.28 4.97
C ASP A 63 6.46 11.15 4.12
N LEU A 64 5.32 10.58 4.51
CA LEU A 64 4.64 9.55 3.73
C LEU A 64 4.19 10.08 2.36
N ILE A 65 3.66 11.30 2.32
CA ILE A 65 3.26 11.96 1.07
C ILE A 65 4.49 12.20 0.17
N ASN A 66 5.63 12.60 0.73
CA ASN A 66 6.85 12.89 -0.01
C ASN A 66 7.50 11.63 -0.57
N VAL A 67 7.59 10.55 0.24
CA VAL A 67 8.07 9.25 -0.24
C VAL A 67 7.15 8.71 -1.34
N PHE A 68 5.83 8.83 -1.17
CA PHE A 68 4.87 8.48 -2.22
C PHE A 68 5.12 9.27 -3.50
N LYS A 69 5.24 10.60 -3.43
CA LYS A 69 5.49 11.46 -4.59
C LYS A 69 6.81 11.09 -5.29
N LYS A 70 7.85 10.74 -4.52
CA LYS A 70 9.13 10.28 -5.06
C LYS A 70 8.97 9.03 -5.90
N TYR A 71 8.38 7.97 -5.35
CA TYR A 71 8.13 6.74 -6.09
C TYR A 71 7.17 6.97 -7.27
N TRP A 72 6.10 7.75 -7.07
CA TRP A 72 5.11 8.07 -8.09
C TRP A 72 5.69 8.83 -9.28
N SER A 73 6.66 9.72 -9.04
CA SER A 73 7.33 10.47 -10.11
C SER A 73 8.06 9.58 -11.11
N VAL A 74 8.53 8.42 -10.66
CA VAL A 74 9.24 7.43 -11.47
C VAL A 74 8.29 6.39 -12.06
N SER A 75 7.32 5.93 -11.27
CA SER A 75 6.46 4.80 -11.62
C SER A 75 5.14 5.15 -12.29
N SER A 76 4.83 6.44 -12.50
CA SER A 76 3.54 6.86 -13.07
C SER A 76 3.57 6.95 -14.59
N ASP A 77 2.56 6.35 -15.23
CA ASP A 77 2.29 6.63 -16.64
C ASP A 77 1.78 8.06 -16.82
N THR A 78 2.08 8.66 -17.97
CA THR A 78 1.62 10.02 -18.33
C THR A 78 0.12 10.21 -18.16
N SER A 79 -0.66 9.14 -18.38
CA SER A 79 -2.13 9.12 -18.24
C SER A 79 -2.62 9.28 -16.80
N PHE A 80 -1.75 9.12 -15.80
CA PHE A 80 -2.10 9.14 -14.38
C PHE A 80 -1.27 10.12 -13.55
N LYS A 81 -0.43 10.97 -14.17
CA LYS A 81 0.48 11.89 -13.46
C LYS A 81 -0.20 12.74 -12.38
N ASN A 82 -1.47 13.11 -12.59
CA ASN A 82 -2.25 13.92 -11.64
C ASN A 82 -2.95 13.11 -10.53
N SER A 83 -2.69 11.80 -10.40
CA SER A 83 -3.26 11.01 -9.31
C SER A 83 -2.78 11.54 -7.96
N ASP A 84 -3.74 11.87 -7.08
CA ASP A 84 -3.49 12.33 -5.72
C ASP A 84 -3.25 11.13 -4.76
N PHE A 85 -2.45 11.35 -3.72
CA PHE A 85 -2.16 10.45 -2.60
C PHE A 85 -3.41 10.03 -1.83
N ALA A 86 -4.41 10.91 -1.74
CA ALA A 86 -5.59 10.65 -0.92
C ALA A 86 -6.39 9.42 -1.39
N LEU A 87 -6.50 9.25 -2.71
CA LEU A 87 -7.21 8.14 -3.33
C LEU A 87 -6.60 6.77 -3.00
N PRO A 88 -5.31 6.47 -3.28
CA PRO A 88 -4.75 5.17 -2.96
C PRO A 88 -4.80 4.87 -1.45
N PHE A 89 -4.64 5.89 -0.58
CA PHE A 89 -4.71 5.69 0.87
C PHE A 89 -6.10 5.22 1.32
N PHE A 90 -7.15 5.88 0.84
CA PHE A 90 -8.51 5.48 1.17
C PHE A 90 -8.93 4.18 0.47
N HIS A 91 -8.45 3.93 -0.76
CA HIS A 91 -8.95 2.85 -1.60
C HIS A 91 -8.20 1.52 -1.47
N LEU A 92 -7.03 1.47 -0.84
CA LEU A 92 -6.27 0.23 -0.65
C LEU A 92 -7.05 -0.84 0.17
N LYS A 93 -8.04 -0.42 0.98
CA LYS A 93 -8.95 -1.30 1.74
C LYS A 93 -9.99 -2.08 0.90
N ASN A 94 -10.14 -1.79 -0.40
CA ASN A 94 -11.33 -2.20 -1.18
C ASN A 94 -11.39 -3.68 -1.62
N GLY A 95 -10.71 -4.57 -0.91
CA GLY A 95 -10.89 -6.02 -1.01
C GLY A 95 -12.17 -6.56 -0.36
N GLN A 96 -13.24 -5.77 -0.18
CA GLN A 96 -14.41 -6.11 0.63
C GLN A 96 -15.34 -7.22 0.07
N LYS A 97 -14.95 -7.95 -0.97
CA LYS A 97 -15.69 -9.17 -1.36
C LYS A 97 -15.30 -10.30 -0.39
N LYS A 98 -16.29 -11.07 0.08
CA LYS A 98 -16.03 -12.36 0.77
C LYS A 98 -15.02 -13.17 -0.06
N GLY A 99 -13.96 -13.67 0.59
CA GLY A 99 -12.89 -14.44 -0.06
C GLY A 99 -11.82 -13.61 -0.78
N LYS A 100 -11.70 -12.31 -0.49
CA LYS A 100 -10.56 -11.49 -0.94
C LYS A 100 -9.69 -11.05 0.22
N TYR A 101 -8.40 -10.92 -0.07
CA TYR A 101 -7.39 -10.49 0.89
C TYR A 101 -7.69 -9.11 1.47
N LYS A 102 -7.55 -9.00 2.79
CA LYS A 102 -7.64 -7.76 3.56
C LYS A 102 -6.37 -7.65 4.39
N PHE A 103 -5.55 -6.65 4.08
CA PHE A 103 -4.33 -6.36 4.82
C PHE A 103 -4.17 -4.87 5.16
N TRP A 104 -5.04 -4.00 4.63
CA TRP A 104 -5.01 -2.55 4.85
C TRP A 104 -6.34 -2.09 5.44
N HIS A 105 -6.26 -1.53 6.64
CA HIS A 105 -7.40 -1.10 7.42
C HIS A 105 -7.31 0.39 7.73
N LEU A 106 -8.46 1.02 7.91
CA LEU A 106 -8.53 2.44 8.28
C LEU A 106 -9.20 2.56 9.64
N GLN A 107 -8.56 3.31 10.54
CA GLN A 107 -9.21 3.89 11.70
C GLN A 107 -9.83 5.23 11.27
N TYR A 108 -11.15 5.27 11.18
CA TYR A 108 -11.86 6.52 10.89
C TYR A 108 -11.92 7.41 12.13
N SER A 109 -11.94 8.72 11.90
CA SER A 109 -12.18 9.70 12.94
C SER A 109 -13.64 9.68 13.40
N SER A 110 -13.94 10.34 14.52
CA SER A 110 -15.33 10.54 15.00
C SER A 110 -16.18 11.36 14.03
N GLU A 111 -15.53 12.18 13.20
CA GLU A 111 -16.18 13.10 12.26
C GLU A 111 -16.42 12.47 10.88
N TYR A 112 -16.06 11.19 10.69
CA TYR A 112 -16.23 10.52 9.40
C TYR A 112 -17.70 10.31 9.06
N ASP A 113 -18.13 10.88 7.94
CA ASP A 113 -19.51 10.91 7.46
C ASP A 113 -19.89 9.74 6.52
N GLY A 114 -18.99 8.78 6.29
CA GLY A 114 -19.19 7.68 5.35
C GLY A 114 -18.84 8.01 3.89
N GLY A 115 -18.36 9.22 3.62
CA GLY A 115 -17.95 9.68 2.29
C GLY A 115 -16.66 9.05 1.75
N ARG A 116 -16.25 9.51 0.57
CA ARG A 116 -14.97 9.15 -0.05
C ARG A 116 -14.05 10.38 -0.01
N PRO A 117 -13.07 10.47 0.90
CA PRO A 117 -12.11 11.55 0.92
C PRO A 117 -11.21 11.47 -0.32
N GLN A 118 -11.32 12.46 -1.20
CA GLN A 118 -10.55 12.52 -2.46
C GLN A 118 -9.37 13.49 -2.40
N THR A 119 -9.24 14.26 -1.31
CA THR A 119 -8.17 15.25 -1.11
C THR A 119 -7.46 14.97 0.21
N ILE A 120 -6.20 15.38 0.32
CA ILE A 120 -5.41 15.21 1.55
C ILE A 120 -6.09 15.86 2.77
N PRO A 121 -6.62 17.11 2.70
CA PRO A 121 -7.30 17.71 3.85
C PRO A 121 -8.53 16.92 4.33
N LYS A 122 -9.40 16.48 3.40
CA LYS A 122 -10.57 15.67 3.74
C LYS A 122 -10.16 14.29 4.25
N LEU A 123 -9.11 13.69 3.69
CA LEU A 123 -8.57 12.41 4.17
C LEU A 123 -8.06 12.52 5.61
N ARG A 124 -7.29 13.56 5.94
CA ARG A 124 -6.81 13.82 7.31
C ARG A 124 -7.93 14.08 8.29
N HIS A 125 -9.02 14.71 7.83
CA HIS A 125 -10.21 14.92 8.65
C HIS A 125 -10.96 13.60 8.92
N ASP A 126 -11.07 12.74 7.92
CA ASP A 126 -11.93 11.54 7.96
C ASP A 126 -11.24 10.28 8.51
N VAL A 127 -9.91 10.26 8.52
CA VAL A 127 -9.11 9.07 8.83
C VAL A 127 -7.98 9.45 9.78
N ASP A 128 -8.02 8.92 10.99
CA ASP A 128 -6.99 9.15 12.00
C ASP A 128 -5.67 8.48 11.59
N TYR A 129 -5.74 7.24 11.10
CA TYR A 129 -4.60 6.47 10.59
C TYR A 129 -5.05 5.23 9.80
N ALA A 130 -4.13 4.67 9.02
CA ALA A 130 -4.25 3.30 8.52
C ALA A 130 -3.42 2.33 9.39
N TYR A 131 -3.73 1.05 9.32
CA TYR A 131 -2.91 -0.01 9.91
C TYR A 131 -2.94 -1.26 9.04
N LEU A 132 -1.86 -2.04 9.10
CA LEU A 132 -1.78 -3.33 8.42
C LEU A 132 -2.34 -4.43 9.31
N ASP A 133 -2.61 -5.60 8.73
CA ASP A 133 -2.65 -6.81 9.54
C ASP A 133 -1.36 -6.94 10.36
N GLU A 134 -1.48 -7.43 11.59
CA GLU A 134 -0.34 -7.51 12.49
C GLU A 134 0.75 -8.44 11.95
N GLU A 135 0.37 -9.58 11.37
CA GLU A 135 1.31 -10.52 10.76
C GLU A 135 2.08 -9.87 9.59
N MET A 136 1.41 -9.07 8.76
CA MET A 136 2.05 -8.33 7.68
C MET A 136 3.06 -7.31 8.22
N PHE A 137 2.68 -6.56 9.26
CA PHE A 137 3.55 -5.56 9.88
C PHE A 137 4.82 -6.22 10.46
N GLN A 138 4.68 -7.35 11.16
CA GLN A 138 5.81 -8.11 11.70
C GLN A 138 6.72 -8.67 10.59
N LEU A 139 6.16 -9.15 9.48
CA LEU A 139 6.93 -9.57 8.31
C LEU A 139 7.72 -8.40 7.69
N ILE A 140 7.15 -7.19 7.65
CA ILE A 140 7.84 -6.01 7.13
C ILE A 140 8.95 -5.53 8.09
N ILE A 141 8.81 -5.69 9.40
CA ILE A 141 9.90 -5.38 10.34
C ILE A 141 11.11 -6.29 10.09
N ASN A 142 10.88 -7.58 9.86
CA ASN A 142 11.94 -8.53 9.55
C ASN A 142 12.62 -8.20 8.20
N HIS A 143 13.93 -8.03 8.20
CA HIS A 143 14.68 -7.62 7.01
C HIS A 143 14.52 -8.56 5.82
N ASP A 144 14.65 -9.87 6.03
CA ASP A 144 14.63 -10.86 4.96
C ASP A 144 13.24 -10.99 4.34
N TYR A 145 12.20 -10.98 5.19
CA TYR A 145 10.82 -11.03 4.73
C TYR A 145 10.39 -9.73 4.05
N ARG A 146 10.80 -8.59 4.59
CA ARG A 146 10.61 -7.29 3.94
C ARG A 146 11.21 -7.28 2.54
N GLN A 147 12.44 -7.74 2.38
CA GLN A 147 13.09 -7.75 1.07
C GLN A 147 12.29 -8.59 0.09
N LYS A 148 11.88 -9.81 0.47
CA LYS A 148 11.03 -10.66 -0.38
C LYS A 148 9.71 -9.98 -0.76
N MET A 149 9.07 -9.28 0.16
CA MET A 149 7.82 -8.55 -0.13
C MET A 149 8.04 -7.38 -1.07
N VAL A 150 9.13 -6.62 -0.90
CA VAL A 150 9.51 -5.51 -1.77
C VAL A 150 9.84 -6.01 -3.18
N ASP A 151 10.64 -7.06 -3.30
CA ASP A 151 10.97 -7.68 -4.58
C ASP A 151 9.69 -8.13 -5.31
N GLN A 152 8.78 -8.81 -4.60
CA GLN A 152 7.48 -9.22 -5.17
C GLN A 152 6.64 -8.03 -5.62
N LEU A 153 6.59 -6.95 -4.82
CA LEU A 153 5.86 -5.73 -5.16
C LEU A 153 6.44 -5.05 -6.40
N ILE A 154 7.77 -4.91 -6.46
CA ILE A 154 8.49 -4.26 -7.57
C ILE A 154 8.42 -5.08 -8.85
N THR A 155 8.80 -6.35 -8.81
CA THR A 155 8.80 -7.21 -10.01
C THR A 155 7.40 -7.31 -10.63
N PHE A 156 6.35 -7.41 -9.83
CA PHE A 156 5.00 -7.58 -10.35
C PHE A 156 4.36 -6.28 -10.85
N TRP A 157 4.50 -5.18 -10.09
CA TRP A 157 3.81 -3.93 -10.43
C TRP A 157 4.67 -2.99 -11.27
N PHE A 158 5.99 -3.03 -11.17
CA PHE A 158 6.89 -1.99 -11.68
C PHE A 158 8.02 -2.57 -12.54
N THR A 159 7.73 -3.58 -13.36
CA THR A 159 8.74 -4.28 -14.17
C THR A 159 9.61 -3.35 -15.04
N LYS A 160 9.06 -2.23 -15.52
CA LYS A 160 9.83 -1.27 -16.34
C LYS A 160 10.73 -0.35 -15.53
N GLU A 161 10.36 -0.11 -14.27
CA GLU A 161 11.04 0.81 -13.36
C GLU A 161 11.79 0.07 -12.24
N GLN A 162 11.99 -1.24 -12.39
CA GLN A 162 12.49 -2.10 -11.32
C GLN A 162 13.82 -1.62 -10.74
N GLU A 163 14.85 -1.48 -11.59
CA GLU A 163 16.20 -1.11 -11.16
C GLU A 163 16.23 0.23 -10.40
N ILE A 164 15.49 1.23 -10.89
CA ILE A 164 15.47 2.56 -10.26
C ILE A 164 14.67 2.55 -8.94
N LEU A 165 13.59 1.78 -8.85
CA LEU A 165 12.80 1.70 -7.61
C LEU A 165 13.53 0.91 -6.52
N GLU A 166 14.23 -0.17 -6.90
CA GLU A 166 15.12 -0.92 -6.00
C GLU A 166 16.23 0.00 -5.47
N SER A 167 16.90 0.75 -6.36
CA SER A 167 17.92 1.72 -5.96
C SER A 167 17.39 2.79 -5.00
N ILE A 168 16.20 3.35 -5.26
CA ILE A 168 15.56 4.31 -4.36
C ILE A 168 15.28 3.66 -2.99
N PHE A 169 14.80 2.42 -2.97
CA PHE A 169 14.52 1.71 -1.72
C PHE A 169 15.78 1.41 -0.91
N GLU A 170 16.87 1.00 -1.56
CA GLU A 170 18.13 0.68 -0.91
C GLU A 170 18.87 1.91 -0.39
N SER A 171 18.77 3.05 -1.07
CA SER A 171 19.46 4.30 -0.71
C SER A 171 19.03 4.92 0.63
N TYR A 172 18.02 4.37 1.30
CA TYR A 172 17.48 4.86 2.58
C TYR A 172 17.64 3.86 3.73
N ARG A 173 18.41 2.78 3.53
CA ARG A 173 18.77 1.92 4.66
C ARG A 173 19.73 2.69 5.58
N PRO A 174 19.44 2.78 6.89
CA PRO A 174 20.36 3.36 7.86
C PRO A 174 21.68 2.57 7.97
#